data_AF-A0A9W5Y1X1-F1
#
_entry.id   AF-A0A9W5Y1X1-F1
#
_cell.length_a   1.000
_cell.length_b   1.000
_cell.length_c   1.000
_cell.angle_alpha   90.00
_cell.angle_beta   90.00
_cell.angle_gamma   90.00
#
_symmetry.space_group_name_H-M   'P 1'
#
loop_
_entity.id
_entity.type
_entity.pdbx_description
1 polymer ?
#
loop_
_entity_poly.entity_id
_entity_poly.type
_entity_poly.pdbx_seq_one_letter_code
_entity_poly.pdbx_strand_id
1 'polypeptide(L)'
;MDINMITWAVMLFFIIWGAVRLAISPLIDKQYEPYKESDDLVKLRDMDVLSDSELQEILELYQKNDLKNKNYEQYENYSSALKELKEIGYLSEEQYSSKMTVLNDYFKIQ
;
A
#
# COMPACT_ATOMS: atom_id res chain seq x y z
N MET A 1 3.03 39.77 -27.08
CA MET A 1 3.29 38.99 -25.86
C MET A 1 4.72 38.50 -25.98
N ASP A 2 5.61 39.01 -25.14
CA ASP A 2 7.04 38.67 -25.27
C ASP A 2 7.24 37.17 -25.06
N ILE A 3 8.06 36.55 -25.90
CA ILE A 3 8.39 35.12 -25.81
C ILE A 3 8.80 34.73 -24.39
N ASN A 4 9.50 35.63 -23.69
CA ASN A 4 9.89 35.46 -22.29
C ASN A 4 8.68 35.31 -21.35
N MET A 5 7.61 36.06 -21.57
CA MET A 5 6.38 36.00 -20.77
C MET A 5 5.65 34.67 -20.97
N ILE A 6 5.65 34.14 -22.19
CA ILE A 6 5.06 32.83 -22.50
C ILE A 6 5.88 31.71 -21.84
N THR A 7 7.21 31.78 -21.87
CA THR A 7 8.09 30.79 -21.25
C THR A 7 7.86 30.71 -19.74
N TRP A 8 7.71 31.85 -19.06
CA TRP A 8 7.39 31.87 -17.62
C TRP A 8 6.03 31.25 -17.30
N ALA A 9 5.02 31.51 -18.12
CA ALA A 9 3.68 30.95 -17.94
C ALA A 9 3.67 29.40 -18.09
N VAL A 10 4.40 28.87 -19.08
CA VAL A 10 4.53 27.42 -19.29
C VAL A 10 5.29 26.78 -18.13
N MET A 11 6.37 27.40 -17.66
CA MET A 11 7.16 26.89 -16.54
C MET A 11 6.32 26.79 -15.26
N LEU A 12 5.51 27.81 -14.97
CA LEU A 12 4.59 27.80 -13.82
C LEU A 12 3.51 26.73 -13.95
N PHE A 13 2.99 26.49 -15.16
CA PHE A 13 2.01 25.45 -15.40
C PHE A 13 2.54 24.05 -15.02
N PHE A 14 3.76 23.71 -15.40
CA PHE A 14 4.37 22.41 -15.05
C PHE A 14 4.64 22.27 -13.55
N ILE A 15 5.03 23.35 -12.87
CA ILE A 15 5.26 23.33 -11.42
C ILE A 15 3.96 23.10 -10.67
N ILE A 16 2.88 23.84 -11.02
CA ILE A 16 1.57 23.69 -10.38
C ILE A 16 0.97 22.33 -10.72
N TRP A 17 0.99 21.92 -11.99
CA TRP A 17 0.52 20.61 -12.42
C TRP A 17 1.28 19.47 -11.74
N GLY A 18 2.61 19.60 -11.61
CA GLY A 18 3.47 18.66 -10.90
C GLY A 18 3.16 18.60 -9.41
N ALA A 19 3.00 19.74 -8.74
CA ALA A 19 2.65 19.80 -7.33
C ALA A 19 1.27 19.22 -7.05
N VAL A 20 0.27 19.53 -7.87
CA VAL A 20 -1.08 18.97 -7.79
C VAL A 20 -1.05 17.46 -8.06
N ARG A 21 -0.32 17.01 -9.08
CA ARG A 21 -0.14 15.58 -9.38
C ARG A 21 0.61 14.84 -8.28
N LEU A 22 1.58 15.48 -7.61
CA LEU A 22 2.36 14.89 -6.51
C LEU A 22 1.54 14.83 -5.22
N ALA A 23 0.74 15.86 -4.93
CA ALA A 23 -0.11 15.94 -3.75
C ALA A 23 -1.37 15.06 -3.87
N ILE A 24 -1.91 14.90 -5.08
CA ILE A 24 -2.99 13.95 -5.39
C ILE A 24 -2.43 12.57 -5.66
N SER A 25 -1.13 12.43 -5.93
CA SER A 25 -0.51 11.11 -5.95
C SER A 25 -0.84 10.51 -4.59
N PRO A 26 -1.67 9.47 -4.52
CA PRO A 26 -1.70 8.71 -3.30
C PRO A 26 -0.24 8.31 -3.08
N LEU A 27 0.15 8.18 -1.82
CA LEU A 27 1.25 7.29 -1.50
C LEU A 27 0.89 5.98 -2.19
N ILE A 28 1.35 5.81 -3.43
CA ILE A 28 1.29 4.59 -4.20
C ILE A 28 2.30 3.75 -3.45
N ASP A 29 1.78 3.18 -2.37
CA ASP A 29 2.20 1.90 -1.90
C ASP A 29 2.40 1.07 -3.17
N LYS A 30 3.64 0.63 -3.37
CA LYS A 30 4.05 -0.16 -4.52
C LYS A 30 3.47 -1.57 -4.40
N GLN A 31 2.16 -1.70 -4.21
CA GLN A 31 1.52 -2.99 -4.00
C GLN A 31 0.15 -3.07 -4.67
N TYR A 32 0.03 -2.49 -5.85
CA TYR A 32 -1.01 -2.89 -6.78
C TYR A 32 -0.46 -2.92 -8.20
N GLU A 33 0.27 -4.00 -8.52
CA GLU A 33 0.10 -4.64 -9.82
C GLU A 33 -0.86 -5.83 -9.65
N PRO A 34 -2.19 -5.65 -9.70
CA PRO A 34 -3.12 -6.78 -9.75
C PRO A 34 -3.13 -7.47 -11.12
N TYR A 35 -2.27 -7.04 -12.06
CA TYR A 35 -2.45 -7.30 -13.48
C TYR A 35 -1.59 -8.43 -14.06
N LYS A 36 -0.69 -9.04 -13.28
CA LYS A 36 0.17 -10.14 -13.79
C LYS A 36 -0.29 -11.52 -13.34
N GLU A 37 -0.61 -11.69 -12.07
CA GLU A 37 -0.93 -13.01 -11.51
C GLU A 37 -2.34 -13.48 -11.94
N SER A 38 -3.27 -12.55 -12.12
CA SER A 38 -4.60 -12.83 -12.68
C SER A 38 -4.54 -13.25 -14.15
N ASP A 39 -3.64 -12.66 -14.94
CA ASP A 39 -3.49 -12.93 -16.37
C ASP A 39 -2.95 -14.34 -16.66
N ASP A 40 -2.09 -14.86 -15.79
CA ASP A 40 -1.56 -16.23 -15.92
C ASP A 40 -2.56 -17.30 -15.45
N LEU A 41 -3.35 -17.03 -14.41
CA LEU A 41 -4.45 -17.92 -14.00
C LEU A 41 -5.55 -17.97 -15.07
N VAL A 42 -5.85 -16.83 -15.71
CA VAL A 42 -6.79 -16.75 -16.84
C VAL A 42 -6.31 -17.56 -18.04
N LYS A 43 -4.99 -17.55 -18.34
CA LYS A 43 -4.41 -18.40 -19.38
C LYS A 43 -4.53 -19.90 -19.06
N LEU A 44 -4.42 -20.28 -17.78
CA LEU A 44 -4.61 -21.68 -17.36
C LEU A 44 -6.06 -22.15 -17.53
N ARG A 45 -7.04 -21.27 -17.28
CA ARG A 45 -8.45 -21.53 -17.65
C ARG A 45 -8.62 -21.66 -19.16
N ASP A 46 -8.03 -20.74 -19.94
CA ASP A 46 -8.15 -20.75 -21.40
C ASP A 46 -7.49 -22.00 -22.05
N MET A 47 -6.60 -22.68 -21.31
CA MET A 47 -6.01 -23.97 -21.67
C MET A 47 -6.82 -25.18 -21.18
N ASP A 48 -7.99 -24.96 -20.59
CA ASP A 48 -8.85 -25.99 -19.97
C ASP A 48 -8.15 -26.78 -18.84
N VAL A 49 -7.09 -26.21 -18.26
CA VAL A 49 -6.32 -26.80 -17.15
C VAL A 49 -6.99 -26.53 -15.80
N LEU A 50 -7.72 -25.42 -15.70
CA LEU A 50 -8.49 -25.03 -14.52
C LEU A 50 -9.92 -24.72 -14.93
N SER A 51 -10.89 -25.30 -14.22
CA SER A 51 -12.30 -24.92 -14.36
C SER A 51 -12.57 -23.53 -13.78
N ASP A 52 -13.67 -22.91 -14.21
CA ASP A 52 -14.09 -21.60 -13.69
C ASP A 52 -14.26 -21.61 -12.16
N SER A 53 -14.75 -22.71 -11.58
CA SER A 53 -14.88 -22.88 -10.14
C SER A 53 -13.52 -22.95 -9.43
N GLU A 54 -12.55 -23.66 -10.00
CA GLU A 54 -11.22 -23.79 -9.40
C GLU A 54 -10.43 -22.48 -9.49
N LEU A 55 -10.56 -21.75 -10.60
CA LEU A 55 -9.98 -20.42 -10.76
C LEU A 55 -10.48 -19.46 -9.67
N GLN A 56 -11.78 -19.47 -9.40
CA GLN A 56 -12.39 -18.58 -8.41
C GLN A 56 -11.96 -18.93 -6.98
N GLU A 57 -11.88 -20.20 -6.63
CA GLU A 57 -11.34 -20.65 -5.32
C GLU A 57 -9.86 -20.26 -5.14
N ILE A 58 -9.05 -20.41 -6.19
CA ILE A 58 -7.63 -20.03 -6.17
C ILE A 58 -7.51 -18.51 -6.00
N LEU A 59 -8.28 -17.71 -6.73
CA LEU A 59 -8.28 -16.25 -6.59
C LEU A 59 -8.67 -15.80 -5.18
N GLU A 60 -9.67 -16.43 -4.57
CA GLU A 60 -10.07 -16.15 -3.18
C GLU A 60 -8.97 -16.51 -2.18
N LEU A 61 -8.28 -17.62 -2.38
CA LEU A 61 -7.13 -18.04 -1.55
C LEU A 61 -5.97 -17.05 -1.66
N TYR A 62 -5.64 -16.63 -2.89
CA TYR A 62 -4.59 -15.64 -3.14
C TYR A 62 -4.93 -14.29 -2.50
N GLN A 63 -6.14 -13.78 -2.69
CA GLN A 63 -6.59 -12.54 -2.08
C GLN A 63 -6.56 -12.59 -0.55
N LYS A 64 -6.99 -13.71 0.05
CA LYS A 64 -6.97 -13.90 1.50
C LYS A 64 -5.55 -13.95 2.06
N ASN A 65 -4.62 -14.60 1.36
CA ASN A 65 -3.21 -14.64 1.76
C ASN A 65 -2.52 -13.30 1.58
N ASP A 66 -2.82 -12.57 0.49
CA ASP A 66 -2.27 -11.25 0.23
C ASP A 66 -2.77 -10.22 1.27
N LEU A 67 -4.06 -10.25 1.61
CA LEU A 67 -4.62 -9.45 2.71
C LEU A 67 -3.98 -9.77 4.06
N LYS A 68 -3.69 -11.06 4.32
CA LYS A 68 -3.01 -11.49 5.55
C LYS A 68 -1.57 -10.98 5.60
N ASN A 69 -0.84 -11.06 4.49
CA ASN A 69 0.53 -10.57 4.38
C ASN A 69 0.61 -9.05 4.50
N LYS A 70 -0.29 -8.31 3.82
CA LYS A 70 -0.39 -6.85 3.92
C LYS A 70 -0.73 -6.38 5.33
N ASN A 71 -1.67 -7.04 6.00
CA ASN A 71 -1.98 -6.73 7.41
C ASN A 71 -0.78 -6.94 8.32
N TYR A 72 0.02 -7.99 8.07
CA TYR A 72 1.23 -8.26 8.85
C TYR A 72 2.33 -7.23 8.57
N GLU A 73 2.54 -6.84 7.32
CA GLU A 73 3.53 -5.82 6.95
C GLU A 73 3.17 -4.44 7.54
N GLN A 74 1.89 -4.06 7.53
CA GLN A 74 1.42 -2.84 8.18
C GLN A 74 1.61 -2.89 9.70
N TYR A 75 1.33 -4.04 10.32
CA TYR A 75 1.60 -4.25 11.73
C TYR A 75 3.09 -4.05 12.08
N GLU A 76 3.99 -4.66 11.33
CA GLU A 76 5.45 -4.52 11.52
C GLU A 76 5.90 -3.06 11.41
N ASN A 77 5.38 -2.34 10.42
CA ASN A 77 5.70 -0.91 10.25
C ASN A 77 5.24 -0.07 11.45
N TYR A 78 4.01 -0.29 11.93
CA TYR A 78 3.49 0.45 13.08
C TYR A 78 4.15 0.05 14.40
N SER A 79 4.50 -1.23 14.57
CA SER A 79 5.20 -1.70 15.76
C SER A 79 6.61 -1.12 15.83
N SER A 80 7.32 -1.05 14.69
CA SER A 80 8.62 -0.41 14.58
C SER A 80 8.55 1.08 14.91
N ALA A 81 7.55 1.79 14.38
CA ALA A 81 7.35 3.20 14.69
C ALA A 81 7.08 3.44 16.20
N LEU A 82 6.25 2.61 16.84
CA LEU A 82 6.02 2.70 18.29
C LEU A 82 7.31 2.44 19.09
N LYS A 83 8.14 1.50 18.63
CA LYS A 83 9.42 1.18 19.26
C LYS A 83 10.41 2.35 19.14
N GLU A 84 10.52 2.95 17.96
CA GLU A 84 11.35 4.15 17.77
C GLU A 84 10.90 5.30 18.67
N LEU A 85 9.58 5.54 18.77
CA LEU A 85 9.01 6.57 19.65
C LEU A 85 9.34 6.32 21.13
N LYS A 86 9.43 5.06 21.54
CA LYS A 86 9.91 4.69 22.88
C LYS A 86 11.41 4.95 23.02
N GLU A 87 12.23 4.55 22.04
CA GLU A 87 13.69 4.69 22.08
C GLU A 87 14.13 6.16 22.12
N ILE A 88 13.43 7.06 21.44
CA ILE A 88 13.70 8.51 21.50
C ILE A 88 13.12 9.18 22.76
N GLY A 89 12.48 8.41 23.65
CA GLY A 89 11.89 8.91 24.89
C GLY A 89 10.59 9.70 24.73
N TYR A 90 9.95 9.65 23.55
CA TYR A 90 8.64 10.28 23.33
C TYR A 90 7.52 9.52 24.04
N LEU A 91 7.63 8.19 24.12
CA LEU A 91 6.71 7.33 24.89
C LEU A 91 7.40 6.79 26.14
N SER A 92 6.68 6.81 27.27
CA SER A 92 7.07 6.03 28.45
C SER A 92 6.80 4.54 28.22
N GLU A 93 7.40 3.68 29.05
CA GLU A 93 7.19 2.22 28.98
C GLU A 93 5.71 1.82 29.06
N GLU A 94 4.94 2.44 29.96
CA GLU A 94 3.51 2.21 30.10
C GLU A 94 2.72 2.66 28.87
N GLN A 95 3.08 3.81 28.29
CA GLN A 95 2.40 4.32 27.09
C GLN A 95 2.71 3.46 25.86
N TYR A 96 3.96 3.01 25.73
CA TYR A 96 4.36 2.07 24.68
C TYR A 96 3.59 0.74 24.82
N SER A 97 3.56 0.16 26.02
CA SER A 97 2.86 -1.09 26.30
C SER A 97 1.36 -0.98 25.98
N SER A 98 0.69 0.08 26.47
CA SER A 98 -0.73 0.32 26.19
C SER A 98 -1.03 0.50 24.70
N LYS A 99 -0.19 1.24 23.98
CA LYS A 99 -0.35 1.44 22.52
C LYS A 99 -0.08 0.16 21.73
N MET A 100 0.87 -0.66 22.16
CA MET A 100 1.17 -1.94 21.55
C MET A 100 0.02 -2.94 21.74
N THR A 101 -0.63 -2.95 22.91
CA THR A 101 -1.84 -3.76 23.12
C THR A 101 -2.95 -3.40 22.14
N VAL A 102 -3.23 -2.11 21.94
CA VAL A 102 -4.26 -1.65 20.99
C VAL A 102 -3.89 -2.03 19.55
N LEU A 103 -2.60 -1.95 19.18
CA LEU A 103 -2.12 -2.34 17.86
C LEU A 103 -2.30 -3.86 17.62
N ASN A 104 -1.93 -4.68 18.61
CA ASN A 104 -2.10 -6.13 18.57
C ASN A 104 -3.57 -6.52 18.41
N ASP A 105 -4.46 -5.89 19.18
CA ASP A 105 -5.91 -6.15 19.12
C ASP A 105 -6.51 -5.78 17.75
N TYR A 106 -6.09 -4.66 17.17
CA TYR A 106 -6.57 -4.21 15.85
C TYR A 106 -6.18 -5.19 14.74
N PHE A 107 -4.93 -5.67 14.74
CA PHE A 107 -4.44 -6.63 13.76
C PHE A 107 -4.74 -8.10 14.12
N LYS A 108 -5.38 -8.34 15.28
CA LYS A 108 -5.68 -9.67 15.83
C LYS A 108 -4.44 -10.56 15.95
N ILE A 109 -3.32 -9.96 16.34
CA ILE A 109 -2.07 -10.67 16.62
C ILE A 109 -2.08 -11.02 18.11
N GLN A 110 -2.10 -12.33 18.40
CA GLN A 110 -2.07 -12.90 19.75
C GLN A 110 -0.65 -13.27 20.18
#